data_AF-A0A0R2BK37-F1
#
_entry.id   AF-A0A0R2BK37-F1
#
_cell.length_a   1.000
_cell.length_b   1.000
_cell.length_c   1.000
_cell.angle_alpha   90.00
_cell.angle_beta   90.00
_cell.angle_gamma   90.00
#
_symmetry.space_group_name_H-M   'P 1'
#
loop_
_entity.id
_entity.type
_entity.pdbx_description
1 polymer ?
#
loop_
_entity_poly.entity_id
_entity_poly.type
_entity_poly.pdbx_seq_one_letter_code
_entity_poly.pdbx_strand_id
1 'polypeptide(L)' 'MTAEDLKKLAELLTAYNIELKTDGTKITHVNGHVAELKGEDYMPDQLITVILQIVGADLRGAWFHALHN' A
#
# COMPACT_ATOMS: atom_id res chain seq x y z
N MET A 1 -11.14 7.97 5.40
CA MET A 1 -10.58 8.91 4.40
C MET A 1 -11.51 9.05 3.20
N THR A 2 -11.50 10.19 2.51
CA THR A 2 -12.26 10.36 1.25
C THR A 2 -11.50 9.77 0.05
N ALA A 3 -12.18 9.60 -1.08
CA ALA A 3 -11.53 9.17 -2.33
C ALA A 3 -10.46 10.16 -2.81
N GLU A 4 -10.64 11.46 -2.58
CA GLU A 4 -9.63 12.47 -2.91
C GLU A 4 -8.39 12.36 -2.03
N ASP A 5 -8.56 12.08 -0.74
CA ASP A 5 -7.42 11.88 0.16
C ASP A 5 -6.62 10.64 -0.23
N LEU A 6 -7.29 9.54 -0.63
CA LEU A 6 -6.61 8.34 -1.13
C LEU A 6 -5.87 8.61 -2.44
N LYS A 7 -6.44 9.41 -3.34
CA LYS A 7 -5.76 9.81 -4.58
C LYS A 7 -4.48 10.60 -4.28
N LYS A 8 -4.55 11.59 -3.38
CA LYS A 8 -3.37 12.36 -2.93
C LYS A 8 -2.31 11.46 -2.29
N LEU A 9 -2.75 10.51 -1.47
CA LEU A 9 -1.85 9.53 -0.85
C LEU A 9 -1.17 8.65 -1.90
N ALA A 10 -1.91 8.16 -2.90
CA ALA A 10 -1.36 7.38 -4.00
C ALA A 10 -0.32 8.17 -4.79
N GLU A 11 -0.59 9.44 -5.11
CA GLU A 11 0.36 10.34 -5.77
C GLU A 11 1.64 10.52 -4.94
N LEU A 12 1.53 10.75 -3.63
CA LEU A 12 2.70 10.88 -2.74
C LEU A 12 3.55 9.60 -2.69
N LEU A 13 2.91 8.44 -2.67
CA LEU A 13 3.59 7.15 -2.59
C LEU A 13 4.39 6.79 -3.85
N THR A 14 4.04 7.38 -5.00
CA THR A 14 4.83 7.24 -6.23
C THR A 14 6.27 7.73 -6.08
N ALA A 15 6.51 8.77 -5.25
CA ALA A 15 7.86 9.27 -4.97
C ALA A 15 8.76 8.24 -4.26
N TYR A 16 8.14 7.21 -3.66
CA TYR A 16 8.80 6.10 -2.98
C TYR A 16 8.74 4.80 -3.79
N ASN A 17 8.34 4.86 -5.06
CA ASN A 17 8.10 3.70 -5.93
C ASN A 17 7.06 2.71 -5.35
N ILE A 18 6.08 3.22 -4.60
CA ILE A 18 4.95 2.43 -4.11
C ILE A 18 3.73 2.74 -4.97
N GLU A 19 3.23 1.73 -5.67
CA GLU A 19 2.01 1.79 -6.46
C GLU A 19 0.81 1.43 -5.58
N LEU A 20 -0.19 2.30 -5.56
CA LEU A 20 -1.52 2.02 -5.02
C LEU A 20 -2.55 2.00 -6.14
N LYS A 21 -3.35 0.94 -6.20
CA LYS A 21 -4.57 0.91 -7.02
C LYS A 21 -5.77 1.07 -6.11
N THR A 22 -6.62 2.02 -6.45
CA THR A 22 -7.85 2.31 -5.70
C THR A 22 -9.08 2.20 -6.59
N ASP A 23 -10.20 1.87 -5.97
CA ASP A 23 -11.55 1.90 -6.54
C ASP A 23 -12.45 2.67 -5.56
N GLY A 24 -12.68 3.95 -5.83
CA GLY A 24 -13.35 4.87 -4.90
C GLY A 24 -12.60 5.00 -3.57
N THR A 25 -13.22 4.57 -2.48
CA THR A 25 -12.64 4.55 -1.13
C THR A 25 -11.89 3.26 -0.81
N LYS A 26 -11.86 2.29 -1.72
CA LYS A 26 -11.18 1.00 -1.52
C LYS A 26 -9.79 1.02 -2.14
N ILE A 27 -8.79 0.53 -1.43
CA ILE A 27 -7.49 0.15 -1.99
C ILE A 27 -7.58 -1.31 -2.41
N THR A 28 -7.44 -1.55 -3.71
CA THR A 28 -7.50 -2.91 -4.26
C THR A 28 -6.13 -3.57 -4.25
N HIS A 29 -5.07 -2.80 -4.55
CA HIS A 29 -3.70 -3.32 -4.60
C HIS A 29 -2.66 -2.36 -4.02
N VAL A 30 -1.60 -2.94 -3.47
CA VAL A 30 -0.35 -2.29 -3.04
C VAL A 30 0.80 -3.02 -3.73
N ASN A 31 1.58 -2.36 -4.60
CA ASN A 31 2.69 -2.97 -5.35
C ASN A 31 2.34 -4.31 -6.05
N GLY A 32 1.12 -4.41 -6.60
CA GLY A 32 0.63 -5.64 -7.23
C GLY A 32 0.10 -6.69 -6.24
N HIS A 33 0.29 -6.52 -4.94
CA HIS A 33 -0.30 -7.36 -3.89
C HIS A 33 -1.76 -6.98 -3.65
N VAL A 34 -2.66 -7.97 -3.57
CA VAL A 34 -4.08 -7.75 -3.29
C VAL A 34 -4.27 -7.43 -1.80
N ALA A 35 -4.77 -6.23 -1.49
CA ALA A 35 -4.88 -5.76 -0.09
C ALA A 35 -6.32 -5.56 0.39
N GLU A 36 -7.27 -5.31 -0.52
CA GLU A 36 -8.71 -5.09 -0.25
C GLU A 36 -9.04 -4.21 0.97
N LEU A 37 -8.28 -3.13 1.19
CA LEU A 37 -8.46 -2.24 2.34
C LEU A 37 -9.53 -1.19 2.04
N LYS A 38 -10.37 -0.84 3.01
CA LYS A 38 -11.28 0.31 2.89
C LYS A 38 -10.66 1.51 3.58
N GLY A 39 -10.33 2.57 2.83
CA GLY A 39 -9.70 3.78 3.38
C GLY A 39 -10.57 4.52 4.41
N GLU A 40 -11.84 4.18 4.52
CA GLU A 40 -12.79 4.67 5.53
C GLU A 40 -12.46 4.16 6.93
N ASP A 41 -11.92 2.94 7.01
CA ASP A 41 -11.66 2.22 8.26
C ASP A 41 -10.35 2.66 8.95
N TYR A 42 -9.60 3.56 8.33
CA TYR A 42 -8.27 3.97 8.78
C TYR A 42 -8.15 5.48 8.91
N MET A 43 -7.40 5.91 9.94
CA MET A 43 -6.76 7.22 9.92
C MET A 43 -5.61 7.23 8.90
N PRO A 44 -5.23 8.39 8.34
CA PRO A 44 -4.21 8.46 7.29
C PRO A 44 -2.87 7.85 7.69
N ASP A 45 -2.40 8.10 8.91
CA ASP A 45 -1.16 7.55 9.47
C ASP A 45 -1.22 6.02 9.64
N GLN A 46 -2.36 5.50 10.10
CA GLN A 46 -2.61 4.06 10.20
C GLN A 46 -2.58 3.41 8.82
N LEU A 47 -3.23 4.03 7.83
CA LEU A 47 -3.28 3.49 6.48
C LEU A 47 -1.90 3.44 5.84
N ILE A 48 -1.11 4.51 5.97
CA ILE A 48 0.29 4.56 5.52
C ILE A 48 1.08 3.42 6.17
N THR A 49 0.90 3.21 7.48
CA THR A 49 1.60 2.14 8.21
C THR A 49 1.24 0.77 7.65
N VAL A 50 -0.04 0.49 7.39
CA VAL A 50 -0.50 -0.78 6.81
C VAL A 50 0.08 -1.00 5.41
N ILE A 51 0.08 0.03 4.56
CA ILE A 51 0.67 -0.03 3.22
C ILE A 51 2.16 -0.39 3.29
N LEU A 52 2.92 0.27 4.17
CA LEU A 52 4.34 -0.01 4.35
C LEU A 52 4.60 -1.40 4.95
N GLN A 53 3.71 -1.91 5.79
CA GLN A 53 3.79 -3.28 6.31
C GLN A 53 3.63 -4.32 5.20
N ILE A 54 2.71 -4.11 4.24
CA ILE A 54 2.53 -4.98 3.08
C ILE A 54 3.80 -4.99 2.23
N VAL A 55 4.30 -3.81 1.85
CA VAL A 55 5.54 -3.67 1.07
C VAL A 55 6.73 -4.30 1.81
N GLY A 56 6.81 -4.09 3.12
CA GLY A 56 7.86 -4.67 3.96
C GLY A 56 7.79 -6.19 4.05
N ALA A 57 6.59 -6.78 4.01
CA ALA A 57 6.42 -8.23 3.98
C ALA A 57 6.94 -8.82 2.67
N ASP A 58 6.57 -8.23 1.53
CA ASP A 58 7.05 -8.65 0.21
C ASP A 58 8.58 -8.52 0.12
N LEU A 59 9.15 -7.41 0.61
CA LEU A 59 10.60 -7.22 0.64
C LEU A 59 11.31 -8.27 1.49
N ARG A 60 10.78 -8.59 2.68
CA ARG A 60 11.36 -9.64 3.54
C ARG A 60 11.33 -11.01 2.85
N GLY A 61 10.23 -11.34 2.15
CA GLY A 61 10.14 -12.56 1.36
C GLY A 61 11.14 -12.61 0.22
N ALA A 62 11.24 -11.53 -0.56
CA ALA A 62 12.21 -11.41 -1.65
C ALA A 62 13.66 -11.49 -1.14
N TRP A 63 13.97 -10.84 -0.02
CA TRP A 63 15.29 -10.88 0.61
C TRP A 63 15.66 -12.29 1.06
N PHE A 64 14.73 -13.01 1.72
CA PHE A 64 14.94 -14.40 2.11
C PHE A 64 15.24 -15.28 0.88
N HIS A 65 14.45 -15.14 -0.19
CA HIS A 65 14.70 -15.88 -1.43
C HIS A 65 16.05 -15.53 -2.09
N ALA A 66 16.49 -14.28 -2.02
CA ALA A 66 17.77 -13.86 -2.59
C ALA A 66 18.99 -14.40 -1.84
N LEU A 67 18.86 -14.75 -0.55
CA LEU A 67 19.94 -15.30 0.27
C LEU A 67 19.99 -16.83 0.30
N HIS A 68 18.88 -17.49 -0.06
CA HIS A 68 18.69 -18.94 0.10
C HIS A 68 18.39 -19.69 -1.22
N ASN A 69 18.44 -19.00 -2.36
CA ASN A 69 18.46 -19.55 -3.72
C ASN A 69 19.71 -19.08 -4.47
#